data_AF-A0A6P2ADX9-F1
#
_entry.id   AF-A0A6P2ADX9-F1
#
_cell.length_a   1.000
_cell.length_b   1.000
_cell.length_c   1.000
_cell.angle_alpha   90.00
_cell.angle_beta   90.00
_cell.angle_gamma   90.00
#
_symmetry.space_group_name_H-M   'P 1'
#
loop_
_entity.id
_entity.type
_entity.pdbx_description
1 polymer ?
#
loop_
_entity_poly.entity_id
_entity_poly.type
_entity_poly.pdbx_seq_one_letter_code
_entity_poly.pdbx_strand_id
1 'polypeptide(L)'
;MTQAYEMMYILRPNLLEEQINEAVTKYRNLLTEHGATDIKVKFWGRRRLAYPIAKHQEGVYILMYYQADGQQVAVLERAMRLSEEVIRYLTIKLKEVPELSEDSFQELPKASIQPREVPVEVPVEDEQPPQPEVIADEVPTLVEDEDEQPSQPEVIEA
;
A
#
# COMPACT_ATOMS: atom_id res chain seq x y z
N MET A 1 23.89 15.01 20.34
CA MET A 1 23.28 16.32 20.00
C MET A 1 22.42 16.10 18.79
N THR A 2 21.14 16.48 18.85
CA THR A 2 20.21 16.36 17.73
C THR A 2 20.57 17.38 16.65
N GLN A 3 20.67 16.92 15.41
CA GLN A 3 21.00 17.71 14.23
C GLN A 3 19.84 17.64 13.26
N ALA A 4 19.62 18.70 12.51
CA ALA A 4 18.59 18.73 11.49
C ALA A 4 19.15 18.27 10.15
N TYR A 5 18.34 17.50 9.44
CA TYR A 5 18.66 16.98 8.13
C TYR A 5 17.54 17.30 7.16
N GLU A 6 17.94 17.64 5.95
CA GLU A 6 17.08 17.70 4.78
C GLU A 6 17.44 16.52 3.89
N MET A 7 16.43 15.83 3.39
CA MET A 7 16.62 14.73 2.46
C MET A 7 15.66 14.89 1.30
N MET A 8 16.23 15.02 0.10
CA MET A 8 15.48 15.01 -1.13
C MET A 8 15.72 13.70 -1.86
N TYR A 9 14.66 13.03 -2.25
CA TYR A 9 14.76 11.83 -3.07
C TYR A 9 13.76 11.89 -4.23
N ILE A 10 14.12 11.15 -5.27
CA ILE A 10 13.39 11.09 -6.53
C ILE A 10 12.93 9.66 -6.71
N LEU A 11 11.62 9.47 -6.86
CA LEU A 11 11.03 8.19 -7.20
C LEU A 11 10.84 8.05 -8.71
N ARG A 12 10.78 6.79 -9.17
CA ARG A 12 10.44 6.46 -10.56
C ARG A 12 9.09 7.08 -10.96
N PRO A 13 8.95 7.60 -12.19
CA PRO A 13 7.71 8.25 -12.64
C PRO A 13 6.56 7.27 -12.93
N ASN A 14 6.87 5.97 -13.02
CA ASN A 14 5.91 4.91 -13.34
C ASN A 14 5.15 4.40 -12.10
N LEU A 15 5.48 4.88 -10.91
CA LEU A 15 4.80 4.46 -9.68
C LEU A 15 3.39 5.07 -9.62
N LEU A 16 2.45 4.28 -9.11
CA LEU A 16 1.10 4.73 -8.79
C LEU A 16 1.12 5.60 -7.53
N GLU A 17 0.12 6.46 -7.36
CA GLU A 17 0.03 7.36 -6.19
C GLU A 17 0.01 6.59 -4.87
N GLU A 18 -0.63 5.42 -4.84
CA GLU A 18 -0.64 4.54 -3.68
C GLU A 18 0.78 4.06 -3.30
N GLN A 19 1.57 3.64 -4.29
CA GLN A 19 2.95 3.19 -4.09
C GLN A 19 3.86 4.34 -3.64
N ILE A 20 3.61 5.56 -4.13
CA ILE A 20 4.33 6.76 -3.68
C ILE A 20 4.05 7.00 -2.19
N ASN A 21 2.79 6.93 -1.78
CA ASN A 21 2.40 7.11 -0.37
C ASN A 21 2.95 5.99 0.53
N GLU A 22 2.97 4.75 0.04
CA GLU A 22 3.58 3.62 0.73
C GLU A 22 5.08 3.86 0.94
N ALA A 23 5.82 4.27 -0.10
CA ALA A 23 7.23 4.58 0.00
C ALA A 23 7.51 5.71 1.02
N VAL A 24 6.71 6.79 0.99
CA VAL A 24 6.82 7.89 1.96
C VAL A 24 6.59 7.38 3.39
N THR A 25 5.55 6.57 3.59
CA THR A 25 5.19 6.01 4.90
C THR A 25 6.27 5.07 5.41
N LYS A 26 6.81 4.20 4.54
CA LYS A 26 7.91 3.28 4.84
C LYS A 26 9.15 4.02 5.35
N TYR A 27 9.59 5.07 4.65
CA TYR A 27 10.76 5.84 5.06
C TYR A 27 10.50 6.67 6.33
N ARG A 28 9.28 7.18 6.50
CA ARG A 28 8.87 7.87 7.74
C ARG A 28 8.90 6.93 8.94
N ASN A 29 8.38 5.72 8.79
CA ASN A 29 8.36 4.72 9.85
C ASN A 29 9.78 4.30 10.23
N LEU A 30 10.63 4.03 9.23
CA LEU A 30 12.04 3.69 9.47
C LEU A 30 12.76 4.79 10.27
N LEU A 31 12.55 6.07 9.94
CA LEU A 31 13.10 7.17 10.73
C LEU A 31 12.57 7.20 12.17
N THR A 32 11.27 6.96 12.35
CA THR A 32 10.60 6.97 13.65
C THR A 32 11.10 5.82 14.54
N GLU A 33 11.25 4.62 13.97
CA GLU A 33 11.80 3.43 14.64
C GLU A 33 13.23 3.66 15.15
N HIS A 34 14.04 4.42 14.40
CA HIS A 34 15.40 4.76 14.80
C HIS A 34 15.51 6.06 15.63
N GLY A 35 14.39 6.59 16.13
CA GLY A 35 14.38 7.70 17.09
C GLY A 35 14.55 9.09 16.48
N ALA A 36 14.28 9.27 15.18
CA ALA A 36 14.20 10.61 14.60
C ALA A 36 12.93 11.34 15.06
N THR A 37 13.03 12.65 15.18
CA THR A 37 11.93 13.53 15.64
C THR A 37 11.62 14.62 14.60
N ASP A 38 10.47 15.29 14.74
CA ASP A 38 10.05 16.43 13.89
C ASP A 38 10.09 16.12 12.38
N ILE A 39 9.52 14.98 11.98
CA ILE A 39 9.53 14.53 10.58
C ILE A 39 8.44 15.27 9.79
N LYS A 40 8.87 16.16 8.90
CA LYS A 40 8.01 16.89 7.96
C LYS A 40 8.27 16.41 6.53
N VAL A 41 7.21 16.14 5.78
CA VAL A 41 7.30 15.69 4.39
C VAL A 41 6.61 16.69 3.49
N LYS A 42 7.27 17.08 2.40
CA LYS A 42 6.73 17.97 1.37
C LYS A 42 6.79 17.26 0.02
N PHE A 43 5.62 17.11 -0.59
CA PHE A 43 5.49 16.57 -1.94
C PHE A 43 5.68 17.68 -2.98
N TRP A 44 6.58 17.49 -3.94
CA TRP A 44 6.81 18.46 -5.03
C TRP A 44 6.17 18.03 -6.36
N GLY A 45 5.72 16.78 -6.45
CA GLY A 45 5.11 16.23 -7.65
C GLY A 45 6.11 15.74 -8.70
N ARG A 46 5.56 15.44 -9.88
CA ARG A 46 6.32 14.99 -11.05
C ARG A 46 7.00 16.17 -11.73
N ARG A 47 8.29 16.04 -12.02
CA ARG A 47 9.09 17.03 -12.73
C ARG A 47 10.02 16.37 -13.74
N ARG A 48 10.30 17.09 -14.83
CA ARG A 48 11.25 16.65 -15.86
C ARG A 48 12.68 16.80 -15.37
N LEU A 49 13.49 15.75 -15.54
CA LEU A 49 14.91 15.73 -15.23
C LEU A 49 15.70 16.39 -16.36
N ALA A 50 16.85 17.00 -16.03
CA ALA A 50 17.73 17.61 -17.03
C ALA A 50 18.38 16.57 -17.97
N TYR A 51 18.60 15.36 -17.46
CA TYR A 51 19.13 14.21 -18.19
C TYR A 51 18.48 12.92 -17.67
N PRO A 52 18.45 11.84 -18.46
CA PRO A 52 17.82 10.61 -18.03
C PRO A 52 18.60 9.94 -16.89
N ILE A 53 17.89 9.56 -15.83
CA ILE A 53 18.43 8.77 -14.70
C ILE A 53 17.70 7.44 -14.69
N ALA A 54 18.44 6.33 -14.66
CA ALA A 54 17.86 4.98 -14.75
C ALA A 54 16.88 4.82 -15.94
N LYS A 55 17.18 5.47 -17.08
CA LYS A 55 16.34 5.52 -18.30
C LYS A 55 15.03 6.31 -18.18
N HIS A 56 14.80 7.03 -17.09
CA HIS A 56 13.64 7.90 -16.91
C HIS A 56 14.00 9.37 -17.19
N GLN A 57 13.15 10.08 -17.94
CA GLN A 57 13.29 11.53 -18.18
C GLN A 57 12.53 12.39 -17.17
N GLU A 58 11.71 11.77 -16.34
CA GLU A 58 10.89 12.40 -15.32
C GLU A 58 11.08 11.68 -13.99
N GLY A 59 10.75 12.36 -12.89
CA GLY A 59 10.76 11.77 -11.56
C GLY A 59 9.82 12.50 -10.61
N VAL A 60 9.36 11.77 -9.59
CA VAL A 60 8.54 12.34 -8.51
C VAL A 60 9.46 12.82 -7.41
N TYR A 61 9.41 14.11 -7.10
CA TYR A 61 10.25 14.72 -6.08
C TYR A 61 9.55 14.75 -4.72
N ILE A 62 10.25 14.24 -3.71
CA ILE A 62 9.81 14.28 -2.32
C ILE A 62 10.93 14.84 -1.46
N LEU A 63 10.56 15.77 -0.59
CA LEU A 63 11.44 16.43 0.34
C LEU A 63 11.04 16.08 1.76
N MET A 64 12.00 15.72 2.59
CA MET A 64 11.79 15.32 3.98
C MET A 64 12.75 16.06 4.89
N TYR A 65 12.21 16.63 5.97
CA TYR A 65 12.95 17.25 7.05
C TYR A 65 12.80 16.40 8.29
N TYR A 66 13.89 16.18 9.02
CA TYR A 66 13.86 15.46 10.28
C TYR A 66 15.03 15.86 11.17
N GLN A 67 14.86 15.62 12.47
CA GLN A 67 15.88 15.84 13.48
C GLN A 67 16.37 14.48 14.02
N ALA A 68 17.69 14.29 14.03
CA ALA A 68 18.32 12.98 14.28
C ALA A 68 19.71 13.11 14.89
N ASP A 69 20.25 12.05 15.49
CA ASP A 69 21.62 12.00 16.02
C ASP A 69 22.68 11.72 14.94
N GLY A 70 22.23 11.30 13.75
CA GLY A 70 23.04 11.05 12.54
C GLY A 70 23.16 9.57 12.19
N GLN A 71 22.90 8.63 13.10
CA GLN A 71 22.95 7.20 12.81
C GLN A 71 21.84 6.77 11.83
N GLN A 72 20.70 7.47 11.89
CA GLN A 72 19.52 7.21 11.06
C GLN A 72 19.80 7.43 9.57
N VAL A 73 20.70 8.36 9.23
CA VAL A 73 21.04 8.69 7.84
C VAL A 73 21.58 7.48 7.11
N ALA A 74 22.53 6.75 7.71
CA ALA A 74 23.16 5.60 7.07
C ALA A 74 22.17 4.45 6.83
N VAL A 75 21.24 4.23 7.77
CA VAL A 75 20.21 3.19 7.63
C VAL A 75 19.24 3.55 6.51
N LEU A 76 18.81 4.81 6.47
CA LEU A 76 17.86 5.30 5.49
C LEU A 76 18.44 5.32 4.07
N GLU A 77 19.68 5.76 3.91
CA GLU A 77 20.39 5.70 2.62
C GLU A 77 20.58 4.26 2.14
N ARG A 78 20.86 3.33 3.06
CA ARG A 78 20.95 1.90 2.73
C ARG A 78 19.59 1.36 2.25
N ALA A 79 18.51 1.69 2.95
CA ALA A 79 17.16 1.27 2.58
C ALA A 79 16.76 1.81 1.20
N MET A 80 17.05 3.09 0.91
CA MET A 80 16.77 3.68 -0.39
C MET A 80 17.64 3.12 -1.51
N ARG A 81 18.91 2.81 -1.24
CA ARG A 81 19.79 2.17 -2.24
C ARG A 81 19.33 0.76 -2.60
N LEU A 82 18.74 0.04 -1.65
CA LEU A 82 18.18 -1.29 -1.87
C LEU A 82 16.81 -1.26 -2.56
N SER A 83 16.09 -0.14 -2.45
CA SER A 83 14.81 0.04 -3.14
C SER A 83 15.04 0.40 -4.60
N GLU A 84 14.39 -0.33 -5.51
CA GLU A 84 14.41 0.00 -6.93
C GLU A 84 13.52 1.21 -7.28
N GLU A 85 12.69 1.66 -6.35
CA GLU A 85 11.75 2.76 -6.53
C GLU A 85 12.44 4.12 -6.54
N VAL A 86 13.53 4.24 -5.79
CA VAL A 86 14.30 5.47 -5.63
C VAL A 86 15.41 5.51 -6.67
N ILE A 87 15.35 6.48 -7.58
CA ILE A 87 16.36 6.63 -8.64
C ILE A 87 17.52 7.53 -8.23
N ARG A 88 17.29 8.41 -7.25
CA ARG A 88 18.32 9.30 -6.69
C ARG A 88 17.88 9.80 -5.32
N TYR A 89 18.85 10.03 -4.45
CA TYR A 89 18.65 10.68 -3.16
C TYR A 89 19.83 11.63 -2.87
N LEU A 90 19.57 12.63 -2.03
CA LEU A 90 20.57 13.57 -1.52
C LEU A 90 20.19 13.90 -0.08
N THR A 91 21.12 13.66 0.84
CA THR A 91 21.01 14.04 2.24
C THR A 91 21.90 15.25 2.51
N ILE A 92 21.36 16.28 3.16
CA ILE A 92 22.06 17.49 3.55
C ILE A 92 21.89 17.70 5.04
N LYS A 93 23.00 17.91 5.75
CA LYS A 93 22.97 18.35 7.15
C LYS A 93 22.72 19.84 7.21
N LEU A 94 21.65 20.23 7.88
CA LEU A 94 21.28 21.62 8.07
C LEU A 94 21.98 22.20 9.30
N LYS A 95 22.35 23.48 9.23
CA LYS A 95 22.85 24.23 10.39
C LYS A 95 21.69 24.74 11.25
N GLU A 96 20.60 25.14 10.60
CA GLU A 96 19.36 25.64 11.22
C GLU A 96 18.18 24.97 10.53
N VAL A 97 17.14 24.63 11.29
CA VAL A 97 15.90 24.07 10.71
C VAL A 97 15.19 25.22 10.03
N PRO A 98 14.92 25.16 8.71
CA PRO A 98 14.08 26.17 8.09
C PRO A 98 12.72 26.12 8.78
N GLU A 99 12.30 27.25 9.36
CA GLU A 99 10.91 27.44 9.76
C GLU A 99 10.08 27.53 8.47
N LEU A 100 9.74 26.36 7.95
CA LEU A 100 8.81 26.22 6.85
C LEU A 100 7.46 26.72 7.36
N SER A 101 7.08 27.93 6.96
CA SER A 101 5.73 28.46 7.15
C SER A 101 4.72 27.39 6.70
N GLU A 102 3.83 27.01 7.61
CA GLU A 102 2.83 25.93 7.45
C GLU A 102 2.05 26.03 6.13
N ASP A 103 1.94 27.23 5.55
CA ASP A 103 1.27 27.55 4.28
C ASP A 103 1.85 26.83 3.04
N SER A 104 3.08 26.31 3.11
CA SER A 104 3.77 25.72 1.97
C SER A 104 3.63 24.20 1.85
N PHE A 105 3.02 23.54 2.83
CA PHE A 105 2.64 22.14 2.70
C PHE A 105 1.28 22.13 2.00
N GLN A 106 1.25 21.67 0.75
CA GLN A 106 -0.01 21.27 0.15
C GLN A 106 -0.58 20.17 1.03
N GLU A 107 -1.59 20.53 1.84
CA GLU A 107 -2.53 19.55 2.34
C GLU A 107 -2.94 18.72 1.11
N LEU A 108 -2.75 17.39 1.16
CA LEU A 108 -3.53 16.53 0.29
C LEU A 108 -4.97 17.06 0.39
N PRO A 109 -5.67 17.33 -0.72
CA PRO A 109 -7.00 17.85 -0.66
C PRO A 109 -7.75 16.98 0.34
N LYS A 110 -8.31 17.60 1.38
CA LYS A 110 -9.28 16.97 2.27
C LYS A 110 -10.42 16.58 1.35
N ALA A 111 -10.26 15.44 0.67
CA ALA A 111 -11.31 14.81 -0.08
C ALA A 111 -12.40 14.69 0.96
N SER A 112 -13.49 15.39 0.66
CA SER A 112 -14.68 15.45 1.45
C SER A 112 -15.10 14.01 1.75
N ILE A 113 -14.63 13.47 2.87
CA ILE A 113 -15.37 12.46 3.60
C ILE A 113 -16.55 13.26 4.13
N GLN A 114 -17.55 13.46 3.25
CA GLN A 114 -18.90 13.49 3.76
C GLN A 114 -19.01 12.19 4.55
N PRO A 115 -19.36 12.21 5.85
CA PRO A 115 -19.90 11.03 6.46
C PRO A 115 -21.03 10.61 5.54
N ARG A 116 -20.81 9.59 4.72
CA ARG A 116 -21.92 8.88 4.11
C ARG A 116 -22.53 8.19 5.31
N GLU A 117 -23.48 8.88 5.94
CA GLU A 117 -24.49 8.23 6.74
C GLU A 117 -25.04 7.15 5.82
N VAL A 118 -24.62 5.92 6.06
CA VAL A 118 -25.33 4.77 5.55
C VAL A 118 -26.66 4.85 6.31
N PRO A 119 -27.79 5.13 5.66
CA PRO A 119 -29.06 4.94 6.33
C PRO A 119 -29.10 3.44 6.58
N VAL A 120 -28.85 3.05 7.82
CA VAL A 120 -29.24 1.74 8.31
C VAL A 120 -30.75 1.83 8.48
N GLU A 121 -31.47 1.81 7.35
CA GLU A 121 -32.82 1.31 7.35
C GLU A 121 -32.67 -0.20 7.49
N VAL A 122 -32.86 -0.67 8.72
CA VAL A 122 -33.26 -2.06 8.94
C VAL A 122 -34.77 -2.06 8.74
N PRO A 123 -35.33 -2.63 7.67
CA PRO A 123 -36.71 -3.08 7.71
C PRO A 123 -36.71 -4.27 8.67
N VAL A 124 -37.19 -4.04 9.89
CA VAL A 124 -37.69 -5.11 10.73
C VAL A 124 -39.03 -5.49 10.13
N GLU A 125 -39.03 -6.50 9.28
CA GLU A 125 -40.24 -7.22 8.88
C GLU A 125 -40.31 -8.51 9.71
N ASP A 126 -41.25 -8.51 10.64
CA ASP A 126 -41.66 -9.64 11.48
C ASP A 126 -42.25 -10.78 10.62
N GLU A 127 -41.92 -12.00 11.04
CA GLU A 127 -42.70 -13.25 10.93
C GLU A 127 -43.12 -13.81 9.55
N GLN A 128 -42.46 -14.88 9.09
CA GLN A 128 -42.95 -16.29 9.20
C GLN A 128 -42.04 -17.27 8.42
N PRO A 129 -41.75 -18.47 8.95
CA PRO A 129 -40.95 -19.48 8.24
C PRO A 129 -41.81 -20.29 7.25
N PRO A 130 -41.43 -20.43 5.97
CA PRO A 130 -42.10 -21.36 5.06
C PRO A 130 -41.55 -22.79 5.20
N GLN A 131 -42.49 -23.74 5.22
CA GLN A 131 -42.30 -25.19 5.24
C GLN A 131 -41.68 -25.72 3.93
N PRO A 132 -41.12 -26.96 3.91
CA PRO A 132 -40.54 -27.52 2.70
C PRO A 132 -41.63 -28.20 1.84
N GLU A 133 -41.86 -27.72 0.63
CA GLU A 133 -42.63 -28.42 -0.40
C GLU A 133 -41.73 -28.94 -1.52
N VAL A 134 -41.73 -30.27 -1.62
CA VAL A 134 -41.33 -31.14 -2.72
C VAL A 134 -42.01 -30.77 -4.05
N ILE A 135 -41.30 -30.83 -5.18
CA ILE A 135 -41.86 -31.25 -6.48
C ILE A 135 -40.73 -31.91 -7.31
N ALA A 136 -41.12 -33.02 -7.94
CA ALA A 136 -40.37 -33.91 -8.80
C ALA A 136 -40.32 -33.48 -10.28
N ASP A 137 -39.68 -34.34 -11.08
CA ASP A 137 -39.71 -34.49 -12.55
C ASP A 137 -38.76 -33.63 -13.39
N GLU A 138 -38.12 -34.12 -14.46
CA GLU A 138 -37.71 -35.44 -14.96
C GLU A 138 -36.89 -35.10 -16.23
N VAL A 139 -35.65 -35.64 -16.35
CA VAL A 139 -34.82 -36.10 -17.51
C VAL A 139 -34.80 -35.29 -18.87
N PRO A 140 -33.90 -35.55 -19.87
CA PRO A 140 -32.87 -36.60 -19.97
C PRO A 140 -31.47 -36.26 -20.58
N THR A 141 -30.49 -37.14 -20.25
CA THR A 141 -29.37 -37.70 -21.06
C THR A 141 -28.29 -36.75 -21.63
N LEU A 142 -26.98 -37.01 -21.75
CA LEU A 142 -26.08 -38.18 -21.97
C LEU A 142 -24.68 -37.69 -21.48
N VAL A 143 -23.74 -38.48 -20.94
CA VAL A 143 -22.80 -39.43 -21.60
C VAL A 143 -21.99 -40.14 -20.48
N GLU A 144 -21.89 -41.46 -20.65
CA GLU A 144 -20.82 -42.43 -20.31
C GLU A 144 -19.67 -42.00 -19.36
N ASP A 145 -19.41 -42.81 -18.33
CA ASP A 145 -18.12 -43.51 -18.23
C ASP A 145 -18.25 -44.74 -17.31
N GLU A 146 -17.57 -45.78 -17.74
CA GLU A 146 -17.51 -47.13 -17.19
C GLU A 146 -16.84 -47.14 -15.81
N ASP A 147 -17.34 -47.96 -14.89
CA ASP A 147 -16.43 -48.60 -13.93
C ASP A 147 -16.92 -50.00 -13.53
N GLU A 148 -15.96 -50.89 -13.59
CA GLU A 148 -16.02 -52.34 -13.63
C GLU A 148 -16.28 -52.93 -12.22
N GLN A 149 -17.15 -53.94 -12.17
CA GLN A 149 -17.42 -54.81 -11.02
C GLN A 149 -16.17 -55.68 -10.63
N PRO A 150 -16.22 -56.58 -9.62
CA PRO A 150 -17.23 -56.86 -8.59
C PRO A 150 -16.68 -57.07 -7.16
N SER A 151 -17.56 -56.90 -6.17
CA SER A 151 -17.47 -57.53 -4.85
C SER A 151 -17.93 -59.00 -4.91
N GLN A 152 -17.09 -59.93 -4.43
CA GLN A 152 -17.51 -61.32 -4.13
C GLN A 152 -18.48 -61.36 -2.94
N PRO A 153 -19.33 -62.39 -2.87
CA PRO A 153 -19.30 -63.18 -1.64
C PRO A 153 -19.38 -64.71 -1.83
N GLU A 154 -18.92 -65.39 -0.76
CA GLU A 154 -18.76 -66.82 -0.48
C GLU A 154 -19.93 -67.74 -0.85
N VAL A 155 -19.63 -68.95 -1.35
CA VAL A 155 -20.43 -70.16 -1.05
C VAL A 155 -19.56 -71.45 -1.09
N ILE A 156 -19.24 -71.98 0.10
CA ILE A 156 -19.36 -73.38 0.61
C ILE A 156 -18.59 -74.56 -0.06
N GLU A 157 -17.82 -75.25 0.78
CA GLU A 157 -17.26 -76.62 0.67
C GLU A 157 -18.31 -77.73 0.45
N ALA A 158 -18.05 -78.66 -0.48
CA ALA A 158 -18.25 -80.11 -0.33
C ALA A 158 -17.65 -80.87 -1.53
#